data_AF-A0A3S3QK01-F1
#
_entry.id   AF-A0A3S3QK01-F1
#
_cell.length_a   1.000
_cell.length_b   1.000
_cell.length_c   1.000
_cell.angle_alpha   90.00
_cell.angle_beta   90.00
_cell.angle_gamma   90.00
#
_symmetry.space_group_name_H-M   'P 1'
#
loop_
_entity.id
_entity.type
_entity.pdbx_description
1 polymer ?
#
loop_
_entity_poly.entity_id
_entity_poly.type
_entity_poly.pdbx_seq_one_letter_code
_entity_poly.pdbx_strand_id
1 'polypeptide(L)'
;MASITLVKIAVLLVLITTTADSFEARSMRTKMVFYMQYWETGKNVTAVPVAGKNGTLSSILNYATVMVVDDAITKGQDPQSKQIRRAQGIYVNNVGCF
;
A
#
# COMPACT_ATOMS: atom_id res chain seq x y z
N MET A 1 -25.25 46.70 29.51
CA MET A 1 -25.42 45.91 28.26
C MET A 1 -24.11 45.71 27.52
N ALA A 2 -23.34 46.75 27.17
CA ALA A 2 -22.05 46.62 26.47
C ALA A 2 -21.00 45.73 27.17
N SER A 3 -20.89 45.80 28.51
CA SER A 3 -19.96 44.97 29.28
C SER A 3 -20.27 43.47 29.19
N ILE A 4 -21.55 43.08 29.22
CA ILE A 4 -21.97 41.68 29.06
C ILE A 4 -21.69 41.17 27.65
N THR A 5 -21.89 42.03 26.64
CA THR A 5 -21.56 41.71 25.24
C THR A 5 -20.06 41.47 25.05
N LEU A 6 -19.21 42.30 25.67
CA LEU A 6 -17.74 42.14 25.63
C LEU A 6 -17.28 40.84 26.30
N VAL A 7 -17.85 40.50 27.45
CA VAL A 7 -17.54 39.23 28.15
C VAL A 7 -17.92 38.01 27.31
N LYS A 8 -19.09 38.04 26.64
CA LYS A 8 -19.52 36.96 25.75
C LYS A 8 -18.58 36.77 24.56
N ILE A 9 -18.13 37.86 23.94
CA ILE A 9 -17.17 37.81 22.83
C ILE A 9 -15.84 37.22 23.31
N ALA A 10 -15.34 37.64 24.48
CA ALA A 10 -14.11 37.11 25.04
C ALA A 10 -14.20 35.61 25.32
N VAL A 11 -15.31 35.12 25.89
CA VAL A 11 -15.54 33.69 26.12
C VAL A 11 -15.60 32.91 24.81
N LEU A 12 -16.25 33.45 23.77
CA LEU A 12 -16.34 32.81 22.47
C LEU A 12 -14.97 32.66 21.80
N LEU A 13 -14.10 33.69 21.90
CA LEU A 13 -12.74 33.63 21.35
C LEU A 13 -11.88 32.58 22.07
N VAL A 14 -11.98 32.49 23.39
CA VAL A 14 -11.26 31.46 24.17
C VAL A 14 -11.71 30.06 23.74
N LEU A 15 -13.02 29.83 23.59
CA LEU A 15 -13.56 28.54 23.12
C LEU A 15 -13.01 28.15 21.74
N ILE A 16 -13.00 29.09 20.78
CA ILE A 16 -12.47 28.85 19.43
C ILE A 16 -10.98 28.46 19.49
N THR A 17 -10.18 29.14 20.32
CA THR A 17 -8.75 28.81 20.46
C THR A 17 -8.49 27.46 21.13
N THR A 18 -9.33 27.02 22.07
CA THR A 18 -9.17 25.70 22.72
C THR A 18 -9.59 24.52 21.85
N THR A 19 -10.44 24.74 20.85
CA THR A 19 -10.85 23.69 19.90
C THR A 19 -9.92 23.57 18.69
N ALA A 20 -9.01 24.54 18.51
CA ALA A 20 -8.02 24.54 17.45
C ALA A 20 -6.77 23.76 17.88
N ASP A 21 -6.94 22.52 18.35
CA ASP A 21 -5.82 21.58 18.42
C ASP A 21 -5.47 21.18 16.99
N SER A 22 -4.35 21.69 16.48
CA SER A 22 -3.80 21.21 15.22
C SER A 22 -3.44 19.74 15.40
N PHE A 23 -4.10 18.86 14.61
CA PHE A 23 -3.71 17.46 14.52
C PHE A 23 -2.35 17.39 13.82
N GLU A 24 -1.28 17.56 14.59
CA GLU A 24 0.07 17.26 14.12
C GLU A 24 0.14 15.75 13.90
N ALA A 25 0.09 15.33 12.63
CA ALA A 25 0.26 13.94 12.26
C ALA A 25 1.63 13.47 12.73
N ARG A 26 1.68 12.78 13.88
CA ARG A 26 2.91 12.23 14.43
C ARG A 26 3.47 11.21 13.44
N SER A 27 4.56 11.59 12.76
CA SER A 27 5.22 10.73 11.79
C SER A 27 5.86 9.53 12.51
N MET A 28 5.16 8.40 12.51
CA MET A 28 5.69 7.13 12.99
C MET A 28 6.39 6.40 11.84
N ARG A 29 7.70 6.18 11.97
CA ARG A 29 8.46 5.36 11.02
C ARG A 29 8.55 3.93 11.51
N THR A 30 8.09 2.99 10.70
CA THR A 30 8.21 1.55 10.96
C THR A 30 9.12 0.92 9.92
N LYS A 31 10.18 0.23 10.35
CA LYS A 31 11.02 -0.58 9.46
C LYS A 31 10.43 -1.99 9.39
N MET A 32 10.08 -2.43 8.18
CA MET A 32 9.57 -3.78 7.94
C MET A 32 10.52 -4.53 6.99
N VAL A 33 10.80 -5.79 7.31
CA VAL A 33 11.54 -6.71 6.44
C VAL A 33 10.72 -7.98 6.33
N PHE A 34 10.39 -8.34 5.10
CA PHE A 34 9.61 -9.51 4.75
C PHE A 34 10.00 -9.95 3.34
N TYR A 35 9.62 -11.17 2.97
CA TYR A 35 10.00 -11.78 1.69
C TYR A 35 8.75 -12.18 0.94
N MET A 36 8.65 -11.75 -0.31
CA MET A 36 7.54 -12.07 -1.21
C MET A 36 7.92 -13.27 -2.07
N GLN A 37 7.05 -14.27 -2.14
CA GLN A 37 7.28 -15.54 -2.83
C GLN A 37 6.50 -15.55 -4.14
N TYR A 38 7.13 -15.14 -5.25
CA TYR A 38 6.50 -14.98 -6.57
C TYR A 38 6.77 -16.18 -7.47
N TRP A 39 5.75 -16.99 -7.80
CA TRP A 39 5.88 -18.13 -8.71
C TRP A 39 4.96 -18.02 -9.94
N GLU A 40 5.57 -17.98 -11.12
CA GLU A 40 4.87 -17.91 -12.41
C GLU A 40 4.88 -19.22 -13.21
N THR A 41 5.66 -20.21 -12.76
CA THR A 41 5.75 -21.53 -13.39
C THR A 41 5.63 -22.65 -12.35
N GLY A 42 5.33 -23.86 -12.82
CA GLY A 42 5.15 -25.04 -11.97
C GLY A 42 3.68 -25.30 -11.61
N LYS A 43 3.44 -26.19 -10.64
CA LYS A 43 2.08 -26.65 -10.28
C LYS A 43 1.32 -25.67 -9.38
N ASN A 44 2.03 -24.86 -8.60
CA ASN A 44 1.46 -23.96 -7.59
C ASN A 44 1.82 -22.51 -7.92
N VAL A 45 1.41 -22.04 -9.10
CA VAL A 45 1.63 -20.66 -9.51
C VAL A 45 0.81 -19.71 -8.66
N THR A 46 1.41 -18.57 -8.33
CA THR A 46 0.80 -17.47 -7.58
C THR A 46 0.66 -16.20 -8.42
N ALA A 47 1.24 -16.22 -9.63
CA ALA A 47 1.15 -15.15 -10.61
C ALA A 47 0.73 -15.71 -11.97
N VAL A 48 -0.27 -15.10 -12.60
CA VAL A 48 -0.77 -15.51 -13.92
C VAL A 48 -0.93 -14.32 -14.86
N PRO A 49 -0.53 -14.45 -16.14
CA PRO A 49 -0.77 -13.43 -17.14
C PRO A 49 -2.26 -13.36 -17.47
N VAL A 50 -2.81 -12.15 -17.46
CA VAL A 50 -4.22 -11.88 -17.84
C VAL A 50 -4.32 -11.07 -19.12
N ALA A 51 -3.25 -10.35 -19.49
CA ALA A 51 -3.17 -9.62 -20.75
C ALA A 51 -1.70 -9.49 -21.20
N GLY A 52 -1.50 -9.29 -22.49
CA GLY A 52 -0.18 -9.10 -23.11
C GLY A 52 -0.24 -9.45 -24.59
N LYS A 53 0.90 -9.42 -25.28
CA LYS A 53 0.98 -9.70 -26.73
C LYS A 53 0.34 -11.04 -27.11
N ASN A 54 0.46 -12.06 -26.26
CA ASN A 54 -0.09 -13.40 -26.46
C ASN A 54 -1.23 -13.70 -25.48
N GLY A 55 -1.92 -12.66 -24.97
CA GLY A 55 -2.99 -12.81 -23.98
C GLY A 55 -2.52 -13.51 -22.71
N THR A 56 -3.25 -14.53 -22.26
CA THR A 56 -2.95 -15.35 -21.07
C THR A 56 -1.80 -16.35 -21.28
N LEU A 57 -1.18 -16.37 -22.45
CA LEU A 57 0.04 -17.14 -22.72
C LEU A 57 1.29 -16.23 -22.77
N SER A 58 1.14 -14.96 -22.39
CA SER A 58 2.24 -14.01 -22.36
C SER A 58 3.19 -14.32 -21.22
N SER A 59 4.51 -14.27 -21.48
CA SER A 59 5.51 -14.24 -20.42
C SER A 59 5.49 -12.87 -19.73
N ILE A 60 5.74 -12.82 -18.42
CA ILE A 60 5.96 -11.55 -17.70
C ILE A 60 7.06 -10.72 -18.35
N LEU A 61 8.06 -11.35 -18.98
CA LEU A 61 9.19 -10.68 -19.60
C LEU A 61 8.80 -9.92 -20.88
N ASN A 62 7.62 -10.17 -21.44
CA ASN A 62 7.15 -9.42 -22.61
C ASN A 62 6.65 -8.04 -22.19
N TYR A 63 6.94 -7.03 -23.03
CA TYR A 63 6.43 -5.68 -22.84
C TYR A 63 4.91 -5.65 -22.73
N ALA A 64 4.41 -4.84 -21.80
CA ALA A 64 2.99 -4.65 -21.51
C ALA A 64 2.23 -5.93 -21.11
N THR A 65 2.92 -6.97 -20.64
CA THR A 65 2.26 -8.09 -19.97
C THR A 65 1.70 -7.64 -18.63
N VAL A 66 0.43 -7.95 -18.38
CA VAL A 66 -0.27 -7.72 -17.12
C VAL A 66 -0.41 -9.06 -16.41
N MET A 67 0.16 -9.16 -15.21
CA MET A 67 0.02 -10.32 -14.33
C MET A 67 -0.92 -9.99 -13.18
N VAL A 68 -1.82 -10.91 -12.84
CA VAL A 68 -2.53 -10.90 -11.56
C VAL A 68 -1.76 -11.77 -10.59
N VAL A 69 -1.49 -11.25 -9.39
CA VAL A 69 -0.71 -11.93 -8.36
C VAL A 69 -1.46 -12.07 -7.04
N ASP A 70 -1.22 -13.19 -6.38
CA ASP A 70 -1.56 -13.47 -5.00
C ASP A 70 -0.38 -14.22 -4.38
N ASP A 71 0.67 -13.51 -3.96
CA ASP A 71 1.91 -14.12 -3.48
C ASP A 71 1.96 -14.22 -1.95
N ALA A 72 2.58 -15.27 -1.43
CA ALA A 72 2.82 -15.38 0.01
C ALA A 72 3.87 -14.37 0.47
N ILE A 73 3.62 -13.71 1.61
CA ILE A 73 4.64 -12.91 2.31
C ILE A 73 5.12 -13.70 3.52
N THR A 74 6.41 -14.02 3.58
CA THR A 74 7.04 -14.82 4.63
C THR A 74 7.99 -14.00 5.50
N LYS A 75 8.26 -14.49 6.72
CA LYS A 75 9.21 -13.86 7.66
C LYS A 75 10.67 -14.03 7.24
N GLY A 76 11.00 -15.15 6.59
CA GLY A 76 12.34 -15.46 6.07
C GLY A 76 12.33 -15.70 4.56
N GLN A 77 13.53 -15.72 3.96
CA GLN A 77 13.72 -15.97 2.53
C GLN A 77 13.22 -17.34 2.08
N ASP A 78 13.39 -18.36 2.94
CA ASP A 78 12.90 -19.71 2.71
C ASP A 78 11.38 -19.69 2.48
N PRO A 79 10.87 -20.22 1.34
CA PRO A 79 9.44 -20.33 1.08
C PRO A 79 8.67 -21.13 2.13
N GLN A 80 9.33 -22.03 2.87
CA GLN A 80 8.74 -22.80 3.97
C GLN A 80 8.70 -22.01 5.30
N SER A 81 9.25 -20.80 5.33
CA SER A 81 9.17 -19.92 6.50
C SER A 81 7.72 -19.53 6.80
N LYS A 82 7.47 -19.13 8.05
CA LYS A 82 6.14 -18.68 8.50
C LYS A 82 5.60 -17.59 7.57
N GLN A 83 4.51 -17.90 6.87
CA GLN A 83 3.72 -16.91 6.16
C GLN A 83 3.06 -15.96 7.15
N ILE A 84 3.18 -14.67 6.89
CA ILE A 84 2.64 -13.61 7.74
C ILE A 84 1.47 -12.87 7.06
N ARG A 85 1.48 -12.77 5.73
CA ARG A 85 0.47 -12.07 4.91
C ARG A 85 0.44 -12.60 3.47
N ARG A 86 -0.36 -11.95 2.61
CA ARG A 86 -0.35 -12.11 1.14
C ARG A 86 -0.18 -10.76 0.46
N ALA A 87 0.53 -10.74 -0.67
CA ALA A 87 0.67 -9.61 -1.57
C ALA A 87 -0.25 -9.85 -2.77
N GLN A 88 -1.35 -9.10 -2.83
CA GLN A 88 -2.38 -9.23 -3.85
C GLN A 88 -2.40 -7.99 -4.72
N GLY A 89 -2.43 -8.18 -6.04
CA GLY A 89 -2.44 -7.05 -6.95
C GLY A 89 -2.08 -7.41 -8.38
N ILE A 90 -1.47 -6.44 -9.06
CA ILE A 90 -1.14 -6.52 -10.47
C ILE A 90 0.30 -6.07 -10.69
N TYR A 91 1.03 -6.81 -11.54
CA TYR A 91 2.27 -6.34 -12.15
C TYR A 91 2.04 -6.00 -13.61
N VAL A 92 2.59 -4.88 -14.07
CA VAL A 92 2.60 -4.51 -15.48
C VAL A 92 4.05 -4.39 -15.90
N ASN A 93 4.47 -5.24 -16.81
CA ASN A 93 5.84 -5.20 -17.29
C ASN A 93 6.03 -4.04 -18.26
N ASN A 94 7.05 -3.24 -18.00
CA ASN A 94 7.49 -2.17 -18.88
C ASN A 94 8.95 -2.45 -19.22
N VAL A 95 9.18 -3.29 -20.23
CA VAL A 95 10.52 -3.43 -20.82
C VAL A 95 10.83 -2.18 -21.62
N GLY A 96 11.34 -1.16 -20.95
CA GLY A 96 12.18 -0.15 -21.57
C GLY A 96 13.63 -0.60 -21.46
N CYS A 97 14.35 -0.68 -22.57
CA CYS A 97 15.81 -0.65 -22.55
C CYS A 97 16.25 0.55 -21.70
N PHE A 98 16.98 0.30 -20.62
CA PHE A 98 17.90 1.27 -20.03
C PHE A 98 19.30 0.98 -20.56
#